data_AF-A0A2E3RLU7-F1
#
_entry.id   AF-A0A2E3RLU7-F1
#
_cell.length_a   1.000
_cell.length_b   1.000
_cell.length_c   1.000
_cell.angle_alpha   90.00
_cell.angle_beta   90.00
_cell.angle_gamma   90.00
#
_symmetry.space_group_name_H-M   'P 1'
#
loop_
_entity.id
_entity.type
_entity.pdbx_description
1 polymer ?
#
loop_
_entity_poly.entity_id
_entity_poly.type
_entity_poly.pdbx_seq_one_letter_code
_entity_poly.pdbx_strand_id
1 'polypeptide(L)'
;MKNLILYIITITIVLPITLQEVYNEAEPGNGYDKYVVLDPNQIYEGGLYMFEGSTYINCQGSTINLNGGAGISVFADDYYNATLDVEYCTIYDGETYGINYTGSSSGNVSNCNFVSNDIGLVLMDYSEVNLKNSNFMENHRYGLGIISEEPILHATYSNFWDNPEGDCAENCPG
;
A
#
# COMPACT_ATOMS: atom_id res chain seq x y z
N MET A 1 -54.32 18.49 29.11
CA MET A 1 -53.23 17.49 29.09
C MET A 1 -52.22 17.97 28.06
N LYS A 2 -50.98 18.24 28.47
CA LYS A 2 -49.92 18.78 27.59
C LYS A 2 -49.11 17.58 27.09
N ASN A 3 -49.18 17.27 25.80
CA ASN A 3 -48.42 16.17 25.22
C ASN A 3 -46.94 16.56 25.19
N LEU A 4 -46.12 15.87 25.98
CA LEU A 4 -44.67 15.98 25.95
C LEU A 4 -44.16 15.12 24.79
N ILE A 5 -43.67 15.74 23.73
CA ILE A 5 -43.02 15.04 22.62
C ILE A 5 -41.54 14.92 22.96
N LEU A 6 -41.06 13.67 23.08
CA LEU A 6 -39.65 13.35 23.29
C LEU A 6 -38.98 13.18 21.93
N TYR A 7 -38.00 14.03 21.61
CA TYR A 7 -37.14 13.87 20.44
C TYR A 7 -35.89 13.06 20.86
N ILE A 8 -35.68 11.91 20.24
CA ILE A 8 -34.46 11.09 20.40
C ILE A 8 -33.55 11.42 19.22
N ILE A 9 -32.34 11.91 19.50
CA ILE A 9 -31.28 12.13 18.52
C ILE A 9 -30.30 10.96 18.63
N THR A 10 -30.14 10.20 17.56
CA THR A 10 -29.10 9.17 17.43
C THR A 10 -27.87 9.80 16.79
N ILE A 11 -26.76 9.87 17.54
CA ILE A 11 -25.44 10.26 17.03
C ILE A 11 -24.67 8.98 16.69
N THR A 12 -24.35 8.78 15.42
CA THR A 12 -23.43 7.72 14.97
C THR A 12 -22.02 8.27 14.92
N ILE A 13 -21.12 7.70 15.71
CA ILE A 13 -19.68 7.99 15.64
C ILE A 13 -19.12 7.06 14.56
N VAL A 14 -18.61 7.64 13.47
CA VAL A 14 -17.88 6.88 12.44
C VAL A 14 -16.43 6.78 12.92
N LEU A 15 -16.01 5.58 13.28
CA LEU A 15 -14.61 5.31 13.60
C LEU A 15 -13.83 5.11 12.30
N PRO A 16 -12.55 5.51 12.24
CA PRO A 16 -11.71 5.21 11.09
C PRO A 16 -11.57 3.69 10.97
N ILE A 17 -11.68 3.19 9.74
CA ILE A 17 -11.47 1.78 9.42
C ILE A 17 -10.00 1.62 9.08
N THR A 18 -9.32 0.65 9.68
CA THR A 18 -7.91 0.43 9.39
C THR A 18 -7.74 -0.60 8.26
N LEU A 19 -6.65 -0.47 7.50
CA LEU A 19 -6.30 -1.48 6.51
C LEU A 19 -6.02 -2.85 7.18
N GLN A 20 -5.42 -2.83 8.37
CA GLN A 20 -5.13 -4.03 9.17
C GLN A 20 -6.38 -4.80 9.57
N GLU A 21 -7.48 -4.12 9.95
CA GLU A 21 -8.75 -4.77 10.28
C GLU A 21 -9.31 -5.52 9.07
N VAL A 22 -9.38 -4.87 7.91
CA VAL A 22 -9.91 -5.52 6.69
C VAL A 22 -9.02 -6.68 6.26
N TYR A 23 -7.70 -6.54 6.34
CA TYR A 23 -6.76 -7.64 6.07
C TYR A 23 -6.96 -8.84 7.00
N ASN A 24 -7.16 -8.58 8.30
CA ASN A 24 -7.39 -9.64 9.28
C ASN A 24 -8.69 -10.40 9.01
N GLU A 25 -9.74 -9.69 8.62
CA GLU A 25 -11.06 -10.24 8.29
C GLU A 25 -11.14 -10.86 6.89
N ALA A 26 -10.18 -10.58 6.01
CA ALA A 26 -10.19 -11.13 4.65
C ALA A 26 -9.98 -12.65 4.65
N GLU A 27 -10.79 -13.32 3.84
CA GLU A 27 -10.71 -14.76 3.60
C GLU A 27 -9.87 -15.06 2.35
N PRO A 28 -9.39 -16.32 2.19
CA PRO A 28 -8.74 -16.75 0.97
C PRO A 28 -9.65 -16.64 -0.26
N GLY A 29 -9.08 -16.33 -1.41
CA GLY A 29 -9.84 -16.15 -2.65
C GLY A 29 -8.94 -16.03 -3.88
N ASN A 30 -9.41 -16.56 -5.02
CA ASN A 30 -8.69 -16.50 -6.31
C ASN A 30 -7.23 -16.99 -6.29
N GLY A 31 -6.90 -17.91 -5.38
CA GLY A 31 -5.55 -18.45 -5.23
C GLY A 31 -4.65 -17.69 -4.26
N TYR A 32 -5.16 -16.62 -3.63
CA TYR A 32 -4.48 -15.89 -2.57
C TYR A 32 -4.95 -16.36 -1.19
N ASP A 33 -4.05 -16.38 -0.22
CA ASP A 33 -4.35 -16.64 1.19
C ASP A 33 -5.19 -15.51 1.81
N LYS A 34 -5.00 -14.28 1.34
CA LYS A 34 -5.79 -13.10 1.71
C LYS A 34 -6.27 -12.37 0.47
N TYR A 35 -7.59 -12.36 0.26
CA TYR A 35 -8.22 -11.65 -0.85
C TYR A 35 -8.99 -10.42 -0.33
N VAL A 36 -8.30 -9.29 -0.28
CA VAL A 36 -8.81 -8.03 0.28
C VAL A 36 -9.47 -7.20 -0.82
N VAL A 37 -10.75 -6.88 -0.63
CA VAL A 37 -11.48 -5.93 -1.49
C VAL A 37 -11.95 -4.79 -0.61
N LEU A 38 -11.49 -3.58 -0.92
CA LEU A 38 -11.85 -2.36 -0.20
C LEU A 38 -13.03 -1.67 -0.86
N ASP A 39 -13.84 -0.98 -0.06
CA ASP A 39 -14.98 -0.22 -0.55
C ASP A 39 -14.52 1.04 -1.31
N PRO A 40 -15.12 1.37 -2.46
CA PRO A 40 -14.72 2.51 -3.27
C PRO A 40 -15.00 3.84 -2.56
N ASN A 41 -14.13 4.84 -2.78
CA ASN A 41 -14.20 6.17 -2.16
C ASN A 41 -14.10 6.20 -0.63
N GLN A 42 -13.59 5.13 -0.01
CA GLN A 42 -13.28 5.08 1.42
C GLN A 42 -11.81 5.45 1.67
N ILE A 43 -11.53 5.94 2.87
CA ILE A 43 -10.16 6.07 3.40
C ILE A 43 -9.96 4.99 4.45
N TYR A 44 -8.87 4.22 4.31
CA TYR A 44 -8.40 3.23 5.27
C TYR A 44 -7.13 3.74 5.91
N GLU A 45 -7.08 3.71 7.25
CA GLU A 45 -5.94 4.22 8.00
C GLU A 45 -4.90 3.12 8.29
N GLY A 46 -3.63 3.51 8.29
CA GLY A 46 -2.49 2.67 8.67
C GLY A 46 -1.97 1.76 7.55
N GLY A 47 -0.77 1.20 7.79
CA GLY A 47 -0.08 0.27 6.90
C GLY A 47 -0.33 -1.20 7.23
N LEU A 48 0.46 -2.07 6.61
CA LEU A 48 0.45 -3.53 6.81
C LEU A 48 1.88 -4.08 6.88
N TYR A 49 2.04 -5.18 7.59
CA TYR A 49 3.29 -5.96 7.60
C TYR A 49 2.97 -7.42 7.29
N MET A 50 3.57 -7.93 6.23
CA MET A 50 3.38 -9.28 5.73
C MET A 50 4.70 -10.05 5.75
N PHE A 51 4.69 -11.20 6.42
CA PHE A 51 5.88 -12.04 6.59
C PHE A 51 5.73 -13.43 5.97
N GLU A 52 4.51 -13.79 5.56
CA GLU A 52 4.23 -15.05 4.87
C GLU A 52 2.91 -14.95 4.09
N GLY A 53 2.74 -15.85 3.13
CA GLY A 53 1.52 -16.03 2.38
C GLY A 53 1.36 -15.08 1.20
N SER A 54 0.29 -15.31 0.46
CA SER A 54 -0.06 -14.59 -0.76
C SER A 54 -1.25 -13.67 -0.50
N THR A 55 -1.09 -12.38 -0.78
CA THR A 55 -2.15 -11.39 -0.58
C THR A 55 -2.45 -10.65 -1.87
N TYR A 56 -3.73 -10.42 -2.09
CA TYR A 56 -4.23 -9.51 -3.09
C TYR A 56 -5.04 -8.40 -2.44
N ILE A 57 -4.80 -7.15 -2.82
CA ILE A 57 -5.52 -5.96 -2.38
C ILE A 57 -6.10 -5.24 -3.61
N ASN A 58 -7.43 -5.20 -3.71
CA ASN A 58 -8.14 -4.37 -4.66
C ASN A 58 -8.79 -3.20 -3.94
N CYS A 59 -8.29 -1.99 -4.19
CA CYS A 59 -8.80 -0.80 -3.53
C CYS A 59 -10.09 -0.27 -4.15
N GLN A 60 -10.46 -0.68 -5.36
CA GLN A 60 -11.62 -0.11 -6.09
C GLN A 60 -11.63 1.43 -6.17
N GLY A 61 -10.44 2.07 -6.18
CA GLY A 61 -10.29 3.52 -6.15
C GLY A 61 -10.27 4.16 -4.76
N SER A 62 -10.24 3.37 -3.68
CA SER A 62 -10.10 3.86 -2.31
C SER A 62 -8.69 4.37 -2.01
N THR A 63 -8.57 5.07 -0.88
CA THR A 63 -7.31 5.61 -0.36
C THR A 63 -6.86 4.82 0.85
N ILE A 64 -5.58 4.48 0.90
CA ILE A 64 -4.87 4.00 2.07
C ILE A 64 -4.05 5.19 2.58
N ASN A 65 -4.45 5.75 3.71
CA ASN A 65 -3.72 6.78 4.43
C ASN A 65 -2.82 6.11 5.46
N LEU A 66 -1.51 6.16 5.24
CA LEU A 66 -0.53 5.53 6.12
C LEU A 66 -0.34 6.30 7.42
N ASN A 67 -0.82 7.56 7.50
CA ASN A 67 -0.83 8.39 8.70
C ASN A 67 0.56 8.52 9.34
N GLY A 68 1.58 8.79 8.53
CA GLY A 68 2.98 8.85 8.92
C GLY A 68 3.57 7.48 9.30
N GLY A 69 2.94 6.37 8.91
CA GLY A 69 3.46 5.02 9.17
C GLY A 69 4.59 4.61 8.22
N ALA A 70 5.20 3.46 8.47
CA ALA A 70 6.30 2.94 7.66
C ALA A 70 5.87 2.44 6.25
N GLY A 71 4.56 2.36 5.98
CA GLY A 71 4.02 1.85 4.72
C GLY A 71 3.42 0.46 4.81
N ILE A 72 3.19 -0.14 3.65
CA ILE A 72 2.88 -1.57 3.50
C ILE A 72 4.20 -2.30 3.23
N SER A 73 4.54 -3.25 4.08
CA SER A 73 5.83 -3.95 4.03
C SER A 73 5.63 -5.44 3.76
N VAL A 74 6.36 -5.96 2.78
CA VAL A 74 6.32 -7.37 2.40
C VAL A 74 7.72 -7.95 2.53
N PHE A 75 7.86 -8.95 3.39
CA PHE A 75 9.13 -9.62 3.65
C PHE A 75 9.02 -11.10 3.32
N ALA A 76 9.98 -11.61 2.55
CA ALA A 76 10.13 -13.04 2.30
C ALA A 76 11.61 -13.44 2.38
N ASP A 77 11.88 -14.69 2.68
CA ASP A 77 13.23 -15.28 2.69
C ASP A 77 13.21 -16.73 2.18
N ASP A 78 14.28 -17.49 2.41
CA ASP A 78 14.41 -18.89 1.99
C ASP A 78 13.41 -19.84 2.68
N TYR A 79 12.80 -19.41 3.78
CA TYR A 79 11.89 -20.22 4.59
C TYR A 79 10.43 -19.78 4.46
N TYR A 80 10.19 -18.48 4.26
CA TYR A 80 8.87 -17.88 4.20
C TYR A 80 8.69 -17.12 2.89
N ASN A 81 7.75 -17.57 2.07
CA ASN A 81 7.34 -16.83 0.88
C ASN A 81 6.27 -15.81 1.25
N ALA A 82 6.40 -14.58 0.77
CA ALA A 82 5.38 -13.56 0.86
C ALA A 82 5.19 -12.85 -0.48
N THR A 83 3.93 -12.74 -0.93
CA THR A 83 3.59 -12.00 -2.15
C THR A 83 2.48 -11.01 -1.91
N LEU A 84 2.56 -9.86 -2.60
CA LEU A 84 1.51 -8.84 -2.58
C LEU A 84 1.20 -8.37 -3.99
N ASP A 85 -0.03 -8.60 -4.42
CA ASP A 85 -0.61 -7.96 -5.59
C ASP A 85 -1.54 -6.84 -5.15
N VAL A 86 -1.35 -5.63 -5.67
CA VAL A 86 -2.12 -4.44 -5.28
C VAL A 86 -2.57 -3.66 -6.50
N GLU A 87 -3.86 -3.29 -6.52
CA GLU A 87 -4.41 -2.51 -7.62
C GLU A 87 -5.49 -1.48 -7.24
N TYR A 88 -5.57 -0.44 -8.07
CA TYR A 88 -6.56 0.64 -7.99
C TYR A 88 -6.53 1.44 -6.68
N CYS A 89 -5.35 1.55 -6.06
CA CYS A 89 -5.18 2.22 -4.77
C CYS A 89 -4.61 3.63 -4.92
N THR A 90 -4.99 4.53 -4.02
CA THR A 90 -4.15 5.70 -3.70
C THR A 90 -3.47 5.45 -2.36
N ILE A 91 -2.15 5.42 -2.31
CA ILE A 91 -1.34 5.15 -1.11
C ILE A 91 -0.61 6.43 -0.73
N TYR A 92 -0.91 6.93 0.46
CA TYR A 92 -0.61 8.30 0.85
C TYR A 92 0.01 8.39 2.25
N ASP A 93 0.90 9.37 2.44
CA ASP A 93 1.41 9.83 3.75
C ASP A 93 2.20 8.78 4.55
N GLY A 94 3.05 8.00 3.86
CA GLY A 94 4.05 7.15 4.50
C GLY A 94 5.28 7.93 4.94
N GLU A 95 5.67 7.84 6.21
CA GLU A 95 6.91 8.46 6.73
C GLU A 95 8.16 7.84 6.11
N THR A 96 8.10 6.57 5.69
CA THR A 96 9.24 5.87 5.09
C THR A 96 8.93 5.42 3.67
N TYR A 97 7.86 4.63 3.50
CA TYR A 97 7.52 4.04 2.22
C TYR A 97 6.01 4.11 1.97
N GLY A 98 5.60 4.14 0.71
CA GLY A 98 4.24 3.72 0.33
C GLY A 98 4.14 2.19 0.42
N ILE A 99 4.94 1.49 -0.38
CA ILE A 99 5.14 0.03 -0.30
C ILE A 99 6.64 -0.29 -0.32
N ASN A 100 7.07 -1.27 0.48
CA ASN A 100 8.37 -1.92 0.33
C ASN A 100 8.24 -3.44 0.14
N TYR A 101 9.03 -3.97 -0.78
CA TYR A 101 9.28 -5.40 -0.96
C TYR A 101 10.73 -5.68 -0.55
N THR A 102 10.94 -6.62 0.37
CA THR A 102 12.26 -6.96 0.93
C THR A 102 12.53 -8.47 0.86
N GLY A 103 13.80 -8.86 0.85
CA GLY A 103 14.23 -10.25 0.74
C GLY A 103 13.87 -10.87 -0.61
N SER A 104 13.24 -12.04 -0.62
CA SER A 104 12.81 -12.75 -1.84
C SER A 104 11.34 -12.47 -2.22
N SER A 105 10.75 -11.39 -1.68
CA SER A 105 9.32 -11.11 -1.87
C SER A 105 9.01 -10.68 -3.29
N SER A 106 7.78 -10.93 -3.74
CA SER A 106 7.37 -10.59 -5.11
C SER A 106 5.93 -10.12 -5.22
N GLY A 107 5.60 -9.48 -6.34
CA GLY A 107 4.24 -8.99 -6.54
C GLY A 107 4.00 -8.12 -7.76
N ASN A 108 2.75 -7.72 -7.91
CA ASN A 108 2.28 -6.80 -8.94
C ASN A 108 1.74 -5.52 -8.30
N VAL A 109 2.19 -4.36 -8.78
CA VAL A 109 1.66 -3.05 -8.41
C VAL A 109 1.06 -2.43 -9.66
N SER A 110 -0.27 -2.23 -9.69
CA SER A 110 -0.92 -1.74 -10.90
C SER A 110 -2.05 -0.75 -10.70
N ASN A 111 -2.13 0.26 -11.57
CA ASN A 111 -3.20 1.27 -11.51
C ASN A 111 -3.26 2.01 -10.17
N CYS A 112 -2.10 2.22 -9.54
CA CYS A 112 -2.00 2.86 -8.23
C CYS A 112 -1.45 4.29 -8.33
N ASN A 113 -1.75 5.11 -7.33
CA ASN A 113 -1.13 6.42 -7.13
C ASN A 113 -0.39 6.40 -5.79
N PHE A 114 0.87 6.83 -5.80
CA PHE A 114 1.72 6.97 -4.62
C PHE A 114 1.99 8.46 -4.42
N VAL A 115 1.49 9.01 -3.32
CA VAL A 115 1.46 10.47 -3.10
C VAL A 115 1.99 10.81 -1.70
N SER A 116 2.92 11.76 -1.61
CA SER A 116 3.42 12.25 -0.31
C SER A 116 3.94 11.17 0.64
N ASN A 117 4.44 10.07 0.10
CA ASN A 117 5.26 9.14 0.87
C ASN A 117 6.69 9.65 0.88
N ASP A 118 7.54 9.20 1.80
CA ASP A 118 8.95 9.53 1.70
C ASP A 118 9.59 8.89 0.44
N ILE A 119 9.40 7.57 0.27
CA ILE A 119 9.60 6.90 -1.02
C ILE A 119 8.32 6.17 -1.44
N GLY A 120 7.87 6.33 -2.69
CA GLY A 120 6.62 5.73 -3.14
C GLY A 120 6.62 4.19 -3.14
N LEU A 121 7.52 3.59 -3.92
CA LEU A 121 7.75 2.14 -3.95
C LEU A 121 9.24 1.84 -3.76
N VAL A 122 9.57 0.87 -2.91
CA VAL A 122 10.94 0.41 -2.73
C VAL A 122 11.05 -1.09 -2.95
N LEU A 123 12.07 -1.49 -3.72
CA LEU A 123 12.52 -2.87 -3.83
C LEU A 123 13.86 -3.01 -3.10
N MET A 124 13.95 -4.01 -2.25
CA MET A 124 15.17 -4.36 -1.51
C MET A 124 15.57 -5.81 -1.77
N ASP A 125 16.86 -6.09 -1.67
CA ASP A 125 17.46 -7.42 -1.85
C ASP A 125 17.01 -8.10 -3.17
N TYR A 126 16.64 -9.37 -3.13
CA TYR A 126 16.31 -10.20 -4.29
C TYR A 126 14.83 -10.09 -4.71
N SER A 127 14.15 -9.00 -4.36
CA SER A 127 12.72 -8.84 -4.62
C SER A 127 12.41 -8.65 -6.11
N GLU A 128 11.23 -9.14 -6.51
CA GLU A 128 10.76 -9.09 -7.90
C GLU A 128 9.38 -8.44 -8.01
N VAL A 129 9.30 -7.28 -8.65
CA VAL A 129 8.03 -6.52 -8.77
C VAL A 129 7.72 -6.19 -10.23
N ASN A 130 6.47 -6.43 -10.61
CA ASN A 130 5.90 -5.91 -11.84
C ASN A 130 5.13 -4.63 -11.56
N LEU A 131 5.62 -3.51 -12.09
CA LEU A 131 5.00 -2.20 -11.92
C LEU A 131 4.31 -1.76 -13.22
N LYS A 132 3.03 -1.43 -13.16
CA LYS A 132 2.26 -1.07 -14.35
C LYS A 132 1.29 0.07 -14.12
N ASN A 133 1.21 0.99 -15.08
CA ASN A 133 0.16 2.02 -15.14
C ASN A 133 -0.05 2.76 -13.81
N SER A 134 1.04 3.12 -13.12
CA SER A 134 0.97 3.74 -11.80
C SER A 134 1.66 5.09 -11.80
N ASN A 135 1.28 5.95 -10.85
CA ASN A 135 1.77 7.31 -10.73
C ASN A 135 2.48 7.50 -9.39
N PHE A 136 3.62 8.19 -9.41
CA PHE A 136 4.43 8.49 -8.25
C PHE A 136 4.71 9.98 -8.21
N MET A 137 4.01 10.68 -7.32
CA MET A 137 3.95 12.14 -7.33
C MET A 137 4.14 12.73 -5.94
N GLU A 138 4.90 13.82 -5.85
CA GLU A 138 5.05 14.59 -4.62
C GLU A 138 5.54 13.75 -3.42
N ASN A 139 6.30 12.67 -3.66
CA ASN A 139 6.95 11.93 -2.58
C ASN A 139 8.11 12.77 -2.03
N HIS A 140 8.44 12.68 -0.75
CA HIS A 140 9.40 13.60 -0.10
C HIS A 140 10.84 13.42 -0.60
N ARG A 141 11.22 12.20 -1.01
CA ARG A 141 12.52 11.92 -1.64
C ARG A 141 12.37 11.38 -3.04
N TYR A 142 11.91 10.14 -3.18
CA TYR A 142 11.89 9.41 -4.45
C TYR A 142 10.52 8.85 -4.79
N GLY A 143 10.19 8.78 -6.08
CA GLY A 143 9.02 8.02 -6.53
C GLY A 143 9.28 6.51 -6.41
N LEU A 144 10.42 6.07 -6.92
CA LEU A 144 10.89 4.68 -6.90
C LEU A 144 12.30 4.58 -6.33
N GLY A 145 12.49 3.72 -5.33
CA GLY A 145 13.79 3.40 -4.76
C GLY A 145 14.18 1.94 -5.00
N ILE A 146 15.45 1.70 -5.30
CA ILE A 146 16.06 0.38 -5.33
C ILE A 146 17.24 0.37 -4.35
N ILE A 147 17.20 -0.55 -3.37
CA ILE A 147 18.21 -0.71 -2.30
C ILE A 147 18.63 -2.17 -2.27
N SER A 148 19.63 -2.60 -3.05
CA SER A 148 19.79 -4.04 -3.29
C SER A 148 21.18 -4.50 -3.72
N GLU A 149 21.38 -5.83 -3.66
CA GLU A 149 22.38 -6.62 -4.35
C GLU A 149 21.96 -7.03 -5.78
N GLU A 150 20.73 -7.53 -6.03
CA GLU A 150 20.19 -7.91 -7.37
C GLU A 150 18.62 -7.95 -7.43
N PRO A 151 17.90 -6.82 -7.49
CA PRO A 151 16.43 -6.80 -7.57
C PRO A 151 15.95 -6.83 -9.03
N ILE A 152 14.72 -7.31 -9.25
CA ILE A 152 14.11 -7.31 -10.59
C ILE A 152 12.85 -6.43 -10.60
N LEU A 153 12.89 -5.36 -11.39
CA LEU A 153 11.74 -4.49 -11.63
C LEU A 153 11.35 -4.50 -13.11
N HIS A 154 10.08 -4.83 -13.37
CA HIS A 154 9.46 -4.69 -14.68
C HIS A 154 8.48 -3.52 -14.68
N ALA A 155 8.97 -2.31 -14.97
CA ALA A 155 8.15 -1.09 -15.00
C ALA A 155 7.62 -0.77 -16.40
N THR A 156 6.30 -0.59 -16.54
CA THR A 156 5.65 -0.21 -17.81
C THR A 156 4.55 0.83 -17.60
N TYR A 157 4.43 1.78 -18.53
CA TYR A 157 3.36 2.80 -18.56
C TYR A 157 3.18 3.59 -17.26
N SER A 158 4.24 3.77 -16.47
CA SER A 158 4.17 4.44 -15.16
C SER A 158 4.84 5.81 -15.22
N ASN A 159 4.33 6.75 -14.44
CA ASN A 159 4.75 8.16 -14.46
C ASN A 159 5.30 8.58 -13.10
N PHE A 160 6.31 9.45 -13.12
CA PHE A 160 6.98 9.96 -11.95
C PHE A 160 7.17 11.46 -12.15
N TRP A 161 6.78 12.27 -11.16
CA TRP A 161 7.01 13.72 -11.20
C TRP A 161 6.97 14.35 -9.81
N ASP A 162 7.56 15.53 -9.68
CA ASP A 162 7.57 16.33 -8.45
C ASP A 162 8.13 15.59 -7.20
N ASN A 163 9.07 14.66 -7.41
CA ASN A 163 9.83 13.99 -6.35
C ASN A 163 11.17 14.76 -6.11
N PRO A 164 11.40 15.41 -4.95
CA PRO A 164 12.47 16.39 -4.76
C PRO A 164 13.91 15.87 -4.89
N GLU A 165 14.20 14.64 -4.47
CA GLU A 165 15.54 14.06 -4.60
C GLU A 165 15.73 13.29 -5.92
N GLY A 166 14.63 12.92 -6.58
CA GLY A 166 14.62 12.35 -7.92
C GLY A 166 13.40 11.45 -8.15
N ASP A 167 13.01 11.24 -9.40
CA ASP A 167 11.90 10.35 -9.72
C ASP A 167 12.20 8.88 -9.40
N CYS A 168 13.44 8.46 -9.67
CA CYS A 168 13.95 7.12 -9.39
C CYS A 168 15.37 7.19 -8.83
N ALA A 169 15.71 6.28 -7.91
CA ALA A 169 17.08 6.12 -7.41
C ALA A 169 17.47 4.64 -7.23
N GLU A 170 18.69 4.31 -7.63
CA GLU A 170 19.34 3.01 -7.44
C GLU A 170 20.47 3.13 -6.43
N ASN A 171 20.68 2.09 -5.60
CA ASN A 171 21.61 2.10 -4.47
C ASN A 171 21.32 3.23 -3.48
N CYS A 172 20.04 3.45 -3.15
CA CYS A 172 19.69 4.48 -2.18
C CYS A 172 20.36 4.15 -0.83
N PRO A 173 21.01 5.12 -0.15
CA PRO A 173 21.46 4.90 1.21
C PRO A 173 20.24 4.62 2.08
N GLY A 174 20.22 3.43 2.68
CA GLY A 174 19.20 2.99 3.65
C GLY A 174 19.27 3.74 4.97
#